data_AF-A0A9R1CVT4-F1
#
_entry.id   AF-A0A9R1CVT4-F1
#
_cell.length_a   1.000
_cell.length_b   1.000
_cell.length_c   1.000
_cell.angle_alpha   90.00
_cell.angle_beta   90.00
_cell.angle_gamma   90.00
#
_symmetry.space_group_name_H-M   'P 1'
#
loop_
_entity.id
_entity.type
_entity.pdbx_description
1 polymer ?
#
loop_
_entity_poly.entity_id
_entity_poly.type
_entity_poly.pdbx_seq_one_letter_code
_entity_poly.pdbx_strand_id
1 'polypeptide(L)'
;MTTRPRLYRGQKTVGVVAVALFAFLAATFLTSGFGTSEAFPAGSVTASIGYAMFDLPGADIGGEGFLVSFVLIAVVLDAALDGAVMLAKKDEDDS
;
A
#
# COMPACT_ATOMS: atom_id res chain seq x y z
N MET A 1 -20.94 21.67 -45.05
CA MET A 1 -21.62 20.40 -45.39
C MET A 1 -21.26 19.37 -44.33
N THR A 2 -22.20 18.94 -43.49
CA THR A 2 -21.95 17.90 -42.49
C THR A 2 -22.48 16.57 -43.02
N THR A 3 -21.61 15.58 -43.09
CA THR A 3 -21.96 14.23 -43.54
C THR A 3 -22.88 13.58 -42.52
N ARG A 4 -23.97 12.95 -42.99
CA ARG A 4 -24.92 12.24 -42.11
C ARG A 4 -24.22 11.07 -41.40
N PRO A 5 -24.45 10.85 -40.09
CA PRO A 5 -23.86 9.73 -39.36
C PRO A 5 -24.32 8.40 -39.98
N ARG A 6 -23.35 7.52 -40.25
CA ARG A 6 -23.57 6.21 -40.88
C ARG A 6 -23.28 5.13 -39.84
N LEU A 7 -24.18 4.15 -39.75
CA LEU A 7 -24.03 3.03 -38.81
C LEU A 7 -22.77 2.22 -39.16
N TYR A 8 -21.90 1.99 -38.18
CA TYR A 8 -20.69 1.17 -38.35
C TYR A 8 -21.08 -0.30 -38.60
N ARG A 9 -20.76 -0.82 -39.79
CA ARG A 9 -21.04 -2.21 -40.21
C ARG A 9 -19.80 -3.13 -40.15
N GLY A 10 -18.70 -2.67 -39.56
CA GLY A 10 -17.46 -3.41 -39.44
C GLY A 10 -17.50 -4.50 -38.36
N GLN A 11 -16.32 -4.90 -37.88
CA GLN A 11 -16.18 -6.03 -36.95
C GLN A 11 -16.87 -5.73 -35.61
N LYS A 12 -17.88 -6.54 -35.26
CA LYS A 12 -18.70 -6.37 -34.04
C LYS A 12 -18.10 -7.05 -32.80
N THR A 13 -16.98 -7.74 -32.94
CA THR A 13 -16.32 -8.52 -31.87
C THR A 13 -16.00 -7.63 -30.67
N VAL A 14 -15.53 -6.41 -30.90
CA VAL A 14 -15.24 -5.43 -29.84
C VAL A 14 -16.50 -5.08 -29.05
N GLY A 15 -17.63 -4.88 -29.73
CA GLY A 15 -18.91 -4.61 -29.07
C GLY A 15 -19.41 -5.80 -28.24
N VAL A 16 -19.23 -7.02 -28.75
CA VAL A 16 -19.57 -8.24 -28.00
C VAL A 16 -18.70 -8.38 -26.75
N VAL A 17 -17.39 -8.14 -26.86
CA VAL A 17 -16.46 -8.16 -25.72
C VAL A 17 -16.84 -7.10 -24.69
N ALA A 18 -17.20 -5.89 -25.14
CA ALA A 18 -17.63 -4.82 -24.23
C ALA A 18 -18.91 -5.18 -23.47
N VAL A 19 -19.91 -5.78 -24.14
CA VAL A 19 -21.14 -6.24 -23.49
C VAL A 19 -20.86 -7.38 -22.53
N ALA A 20 -19.98 -8.31 -22.88
CA ALA A 20 -19.57 -9.41 -22.00
C ALA A 20 -18.88 -8.89 -20.74
N LEU A 21 -17.95 -7.93 -20.88
CA LEU A 21 -17.29 -7.28 -19.75
C LEU A 21 -18.30 -6.54 -18.86
N PHE A 22 -19.24 -5.81 -19.47
CA PHE A 22 -20.29 -5.10 -18.74
C PHE A 22 -21.16 -6.08 -17.94
N ALA A 23 -21.60 -7.17 -18.56
CA ALA A 23 -22.39 -8.20 -17.87
C ALA A 23 -21.62 -8.84 -16.71
N PHE A 24 -20.31 -9.09 -16.87
CA PHE A 24 -19.45 -9.61 -15.81
C PHE A 24 -19.33 -8.65 -14.63
N LEU A 25 -19.10 -7.36 -14.88
CA LEU A 25 -19.03 -6.34 -13.84
C LEU A 25 -20.38 -6.14 -13.15
N ALA A 26 -21.47 -6.09 -13.92
CA ALA A 26 -22.82 -6.01 -13.37
C ALA A 26 -23.14 -7.20 -12.47
N ALA A 27 -22.83 -8.42 -12.92
CA ALA A 27 -22.98 -9.63 -12.09
C ALA A 27 -22.15 -9.50 -10.81
N THR A 28 -20.87 -9.14 -10.92
CA THR A 28 -19.98 -8.94 -9.77
C THR A 28 -20.58 -7.97 -8.76
N PHE A 29 -21.05 -6.80 -9.20
CA PHE A 29 -21.63 -5.80 -8.31
C PHE A 29 -22.96 -6.24 -7.69
N LEU A 30 -23.81 -6.95 -8.43
CA LEU A 30 -25.08 -7.46 -7.90
C LEU A 30 -24.85 -8.61 -6.90
N THR A 31 -23.82 -9.42 -7.10
CA THR A 31 -23.49 -10.54 -6.22
C THR A 31 -22.55 -10.15 -5.07
N SER A 32 -21.91 -9.00 -5.17
CA SER A 32 -20.99 -8.50 -4.14
C SER A 32 -21.79 -7.97 -2.96
N GLY A 33 -21.64 -8.62 -1.80
CA GLY A 33 -22.06 -8.04 -0.53
C GLY A 33 -20.98 -7.09 -0.03
N PHE A 34 -21.29 -5.80 0.10
CA PHE A 34 -20.56 -4.97 1.06
C PHE A 34 -21.11 -5.38 2.42
N GLY A 35 -20.30 -6.03 3.24
CA GLY A 35 -20.69 -6.34 4.61
C GLY A 35 -21.11 -5.09 5.38
N THR A 36 -21.63 -5.25 6.60
CA THR A 36 -21.80 -4.11 7.50
C THR A 36 -20.43 -3.50 7.78
N SER A 37 -20.29 -2.17 7.65
CA SER A 37 -19.06 -1.51 8.09
C SER A 37 -18.91 -1.78 9.59
N GLU A 38 -17.93 -2.60 9.95
CA GLU A 38 -17.63 -2.82 11.36
C GLU A 38 -16.94 -1.58 11.94
N ALA A 39 -17.14 -1.34 13.24
CA ALA A 39 -16.33 -0.36 13.94
C ALA A 39 -14.86 -0.79 13.89
N PHE A 40 -13.93 0.17 14.01
CA PHE A 40 -12.51 -0.16 14.09
C PHE A 40 -12.27 -1.19 15.20
N PRO A 41 -11.37 -2.18 15.00
CA PRO A 41 -11.17 -3.26 15.97
C PRO A 41 -10.89 -2.71 17.37
N ALA A 42 -11.54 -3.31 18.36
CA ALA A 42 -11.26 -2.98 19.76
C ALA A 42 -9.87 -3.50 20.15
N GLY A 43 -9.09 -2.68 20.83
CA GLY A 43 -7.73 -3.05 21.23
C GLY A 43 -6.82 -1.84 21.41
N SER A 44 -5.62 -2.08 21.94
CA SER A 44 -4.60 -1.04 22.06
C SER A 44 -3.86 -0.88 20.73
N VAL A 45 -4.03 0.29 20.10
CA VAL A 45 -3.28 0.66 18.88
C VAL A 45 -1.77 0.64 19.15
N THR A 46 -1.35 1.22 20.27
CA THR A 46 0.07 1.26 20.65
C THR A 46 0.67 -0.13 20.83
N ALA A 47 -0.08 -1.05 21.47
CA ALA A 47 0.39 -2.42 21.62
C ALA A 47 0.49 -3.13 20.28
N SER A 48 -0.53 -2.98 19.42
CA SER A 48 -0.57 -3.59 18.09
C SER A 48 0.56 -3.07 17.17
N ILE A 49 0.91 -1.78 17.26
CA ILE A 49 2.10 -1.22 16.61
C ILE A 49 3.37 -1.91 17.13
N GLY A 50 3.50 -2.08 18.45
CA GLY A 50 4.64 -2.79 19.04
C GLY A 50 4.78 -4.23 18.54
N TYR A 51 3.67 -4.97 18.45
CA TYR A 51 3.66 -6.32 17.87
C TYR A 51 4.10 -6.31 16.39
N ALA A 52 3.55 -5.40 15.58
CA ALA A 52 3.90 -5.25 14.17
C ALA A 52 5.37 -4.84 13.94
N MET A 53 5.94 -3.99 14.79
CA MET A 53 7.35 -3.55 14.68
C MET A 53 8.34 -4.72 14.78
N PHE A 54 8.00 -5.75 15.55
CA PHE A 54 8.87 -6.91 15.80
C PHE A 54 8.38 -8.20 15.15
N ASP A 55 7.36 -8.12 14.27
CA ASP A 55 6.74 -9.27 13.61
C ASP A 55 6.25 -10.35 14.61
N LEU A 56 5.66 -9.89 15.72
CA LEU A 56 5.18 -10.74 16.79
C LEU A 56 3.67 -11.04 16.66
N PRO A 57 3.22 -12.25 16.99
CA PRO A 57 1.79 -12.58 17.00
C PRO A 57 1.08 -11.99 18.22
N GLY A 58 -0.26 -11.87 18.15
CA GLY A 58 -1.10 -11.50 19.29
C GLY A 58 -1.55 -10.04 19.34
N ALA A 59 -1.44 -9.30 18.23
CA ALA A 59 -2.03 -7.97 18.11
C ALA A 59 -3.57 -8.05 18.02
N ASP A 60 -4.25 -7.20 18.79
CA ASP A 60 -5.72 -7.05 18.71
C ASP A 60 -6.15 -6.44 17.36
N ILE A 61 -5.29 -5.56 16.82
CA ILE A 61 -5.49 -4.91 15.52
C ILE A 61 -4.47 -5.49 14.55
N GLY A 62 -4.95 -6.15 13.48
CA GLY A 62 -4.11 -6.73 12.44
C GLY A 62 -3.31 -5.67 11.66
N GLY A 63 -2.09 -6.02 11.26
CA GLY A 63 -1.20 -5.18 10.46
C GLY A 63 -0.06 -6.00 9.83
N GLU A 64 0.66 -5.38 8.90
CA GLU A 64 1.87 -5.98 8.32
C GLU A 64 3.06 -5.87 9.28
N GLY A 65 3.99 -6.82 9.21
CA GLY A 65 5.22 -6.80 9.98
C GLY A 65 6.23 -5.79 9.43
N PHE A 66 6.87 -5.03 10.32
CA PHE A 66 7.85 -3.99 9.98
C PHE A 66 9.27 -4.30 10.46
N LEU A 67 9.56 -5.56 10.80
CA LEU A 67 10.85 -5.95 11.38
C LEU A 67 12.05 -5.52 10.52
N VAL A 68 11.97 -5.72 9.20
CA VAL A 68 13.04 -5.30 8.27
C VAL A 68 13.24 -3.78 8.32
N SER A 69 12.16 -3.00 8.26
CA SER A 69 12.20 -1.55 8.34
C SER A 69 12.76 -1.07 9.68
N PHE A 70 12.38 -1.71 10.79
CA PHE A 70 12.88 -1.41 12.12
C PHE A 70 14.40 -1.59 12.21
N VAL A 71 14.93 -2.72 11.71
CA VAL A 71 16.36 -2.98 11.69
C VAL A 71 17.11 -2.03 10.75
N LEU A 72 16.54 -1.72 9.57
CA LEU A 72 17.16 -0.80 8.62
C LEU A 72 17.28 0.61 9.23
N ILE A 73 16.24 1.09 9.91
CA ILE A 73 16.29 2.37 10.63
C ILE A 73 17.42 2.37 11.66
N ALA A 74 17.58 1.29 12.44
CA ALA A 74 18.66 1.19 13.42
C ALA A 74 20.05 1.31 12.76
N VAL A 75 20.28 0.58 11.66
CA VAL A 75 21.55 0.63 10.90
C VAL A 75 21.80 2.03 10.33
N VAL A 76 20.77 2.68 9.78
CA VAL A 76 20.89 4.03 9.23
C VAL A 76 21.20 5.05 10.32
N LEU A 77 20.54 4.94 11.48
CA LEU A 77 20.79 5.84 12.60
C LEU A 77 22.19 5.65 13.18
N ASP A 78 22.70 4.42 13.23
CA ASP A 78 24.06 4.10 13.65
C ASP A 78 25.11 4.74 12.71
N ALA A 79 24.99 4.50 11.41
CA ALA A 79 25.88 5.10 10.41
C ALA A 79 25.78 6.64 10.37
N ALA A 80 24.58 7.20 10.58
CA ALA A 80 24.38 8.64 10.66
C ALA A 80 25.05 9.25 11.90
N LEU A 81 24.99 8.55 13.05
CA LEU A 81 25.67 8.97 14.27
C LEU A 81 27.18 8.93 14.09
N ASP A 82 27.73 7.84 13.54
CA ASP A 82 29.16 7.72 13.25
C ASP A 82 29.64 8.80 12.28
N GLY A 83 28.87 9.04 11.21
CA GLY A 83 29.13 10.10 10.25
C GLY A 83 29.12 11.48 10.91
N ALA A 84 28.13 11.75 11.76
CA ALA A 84 28.05 13.02 12.50
C ALA A 84 29.25 13.21 13.45
N VAL A 85 29.67 12.16 14.15
CA VAL A 85 30.82 12.19 15.06
C VAL A 85 32.13 12.37 14.28
N MET A 86 32.32 11.66 13.17
CA MET A 86 33.49 11.83 12.30
C MET A 86 33.60 13.26 11.79
N LEU A 87 32.49 13.84 11.31
CA LEU A 87 32.45 15.22 10.80
C LEU A 87 32.65 16.27 11.89
N ALA A 88 32.25 15.99 13.12
CA ALA A 88 32.39 16.90 14.25
C ALA A 88 33.82 16.94 14.81
N LYS A 89 34.64 15.92 14.57
CA LYS A 89 36.04 15.90 15.01
C LYS A 89 36.84 16.93 14.20
N LYS A 90 37.59 17.76 14.92
CA LYS A 90 38.57 18.68 14.34
C LYS A 90 39.95 18.03 14.47
N ASP A 91 40.72 18.04 13.40
CA ASP A 91 42.11 17.59 13.46
C ASP A 91 42.94 18.61 14.27
N GLU A 92 43.57 18.14 15.35
CA GLU A 92 44.45 18.96 16.21
C GLU A 92 45.93 18.92 15.76
N ASP A 93 46.21 18.35 14.59
CA ASP A 93 47.57 18.17 14.08
C ASP A 93 48.06 19.36 13.22
N ASP A 94 48.13 20.55 13.84
CA ASP A 94 48.91 21.68 13.30
C ASP A 94 49.57 22.40 14.49
N SER A 95 50.77 21.94 14.87
CA SER A 95 51.70 22.57 15.84
C SER A 95 53.14 22.27 15.47
#